data_AF-A0A955ZXR0-F1
#
_entry.id   AF-A0A955ZXR0-F1
#
_cell.length_a   1.000
_cell.length_b   1.000
_cell.length_c   1.000
_cell.angle_alpha   90.00
_cell.angle_beta   90.00
_cell.angle_gamma   90.00
#
_symmetry.space_group_name_H-M   'P 1'
#
loop_
_entity.id
_entity.type
_entity.pdbx_description
1 polymer ?
#
loop_
_entity_poly.entity_id
_entity_poly.type
_entity_poly.pdbx_seq_one_letter_code
_entity_poly.pdbx_strand_id
1 'polypeptide(L)'
;EQRNLYRIDDLLLRAGAIGLFVVLGGLALFAGLASSSVESEEPRLLLRLAATHAAPILVALLCPIVALRVGWTIRRREKKILGLWRLLRQQAEISVPDLLANSHFTQTDLDRGVRLLNTRGLGHYVWDRERGTIQDGRLRTSRLHVEKCEVCGGSIALDVPLLFREAPLCPYCGDPVSVDALEARREEALDGLREAAPRTDERDGAKVPFSIPLFAILMIVCWPAGVAYAWYRCQHPD
;
A
#
# COMPACT_ATOMS: atom_id res chain seq x y z
N GLU A 1 -14.80 2.68 6.68
CA GLU A 1 -14.60 1.58 5.71
C GLU A 1 -13.15 1.14 5.65
N GLN A 2 -12.87 -0.16 5.73
CA GLN A 2 -11.53 -0.68 5.41
C GLN A 2 -11.37 -0.69 3.89
N ARG A 3 -10.70 0.33 3.33
CA ARG A 3 -10.32 0.32 1.91
C ARG A 3 -9.28 -0.78 1.68
N ASN A 4 -9.66 -1.81 0.94
CA ASN A 4 -8.73 -2.78 0.37
C ASN A 4 -8.05 -2.12 -0.84
N LEU A 5 -6.81 -1.67 -0.68
CA LEU A 5 -5.96 -1.19 -1.78
C LEU A 5 -5.68 -2.32 -2.77
N TYR A 6 -5.48 -3.53 -2.28
CA TYR A 6 -5.37 -4.72 -3.12
C TYR A 6 -6.65 -5.53 -2.97
N ARG A 7 -7.31 -5.84 -4.08
CA ARG A 7 -8.43 -6.82 -4.11
C ARG A 7 -7.91 -8.26 -4.31
N ILE A 8 -6.64 -8.37 -4.69
CA ILE A 8 -5.96 -9.58 -5.15
C ILE A 8 -5.54 -10.47 -3.98
N ASP A 9 -5.20 -9.87 -2.85
CA ASP A 9 -4.77 -10.57 -1.64
C ASP A 9 -5.91 -11.41 -1.03
N ASP A 10 -7.12 -10.87 -0.94
CA ASP A 10 -8.30 -11.57 -0.44
C ASP A 10 -8.65 -12.74 -1.36
N LEU A 11 -8.52 -12.54 -2.68
CA LEU A 11 -8.72 -13.61 -3.66
C LEU A 11 -7.67 -14.72 -3.51
N LEU A 12 -6.39 -14.38 -3.37
CA LEU A 12 -5.30 -15.36 -3.17
C LEU A 12 -5.45 -16.13 -1.84
N LEU A 13 -5.83 -15.43 -0.77
CA LEU A 13 -6.03 -16.04 0.54
C LEU A 13 -7.22 -17.00 0.53
N ARG A 14 -8.35 -16.59 -0.05
CA ARG A 14 -9.54 -17.45 -0.18
C ARG A 14 -9.30 -18.63 -1.11
N ALA A 15 -8.73 -18.39 -2.30
CA ALA A 15 -8.43 -19.45 -3.26
C ALA A 15 -7.41 -20.46 -2.69
N GLY A 16 -6.37 -19.96 -2.01
CA GLY A 16 -5.40 -20.81 -1.33
C GLY A 16 -6.02 -21.63 -0.18
N ALA A 17 -6.89 -21.02 0.64
CA ALA A 17 -7.57 -21.72 1.72
C ALA A 17 -8.54 -22.80 1.21
N ILE A 18 -9.36 -22.46 0.20
CA ILE A 18 -10.27 -23.42 -0.45
C ILE A 18 -9.48 -24.55 -1.10
N GLY A 19 -8.42 -24.23 -1.85
CA GLY A 19 -7.57 -25.23 -2.48
C GLY A 19 -6.92 -26.17 -1.47
N LEU A 20 -6.39 -25.64 -0.36
CA LEU A 20 -5.81 -26.45 0.71
C LEU A 20 -6.85 -27.38 1.33
N PHE A 21 -8.05 -26.86 1.61
CA PHE A 21 -9.14 -27.65 2.17
C PHE A 21 -9.56 -28.80 1.26
N VAL A 22 -9.70 -28.54 -0.05
CA VAL A 22 -10.07 -29.57 -1.04
C VAL A 22 -8.99 -30.65 -1.14
N VAL A 23 -7.71 -30.26 -1.17
CA VAL A 23 -6.60 -31.23 -1.26
C VAL A 23 -6.49 -32.08 0.00
N LEU A 24 -6.56 -31.47 1.19
CA LEU A 24 -6.52 -32.21 2.46
C LEU A 24 -7.74 -33.09 2.65
N GLY A 25 -8.94 -32.61 2.29
CA GLY A 25 -10.17 -33.39 2.33
C GLY A 25 -10.13 -34.59 1.38
N GLY A 26 -9.62 -34.40 0.15
CA GLY A 26 -9.42 -35.48 -0.81
C GLY A 26 -8.41 -36.52 -0.32
N LEU A 27 -7.31 -36.09 0.28
CA LEU A 27 -6.32 -36.99 0.88
C LEU A 27 -6.89 -37.78 2.06
N ALA A 28 -7.66 -37.14 2.94
CA ALA A 28 -8.31 -37.80 4.07
C ALA A 28 -9.36 -38.83 3.60
N LEU A 29 -10.17 -38.47 2.60
CA LEU A 29 -11.14 -39.39 1.99
C LEU A 29 -10.44 -40.60 1.35
N PHE A 30 -9.38 -40.36 0.58
CA PHE A 30 -8.60 -41.42 -0.05
C PHE A 30 -7.95 -42.34 0.99
N ALA A 31 -7.36 -41.78 2.05
CA ALA A 31 -6.79 -42.56 3.14
C ALA A 31 -7.85 -43.39 3.88
N GLY A 32 -9.03 -42.82 4.12
CA GLY A 32 -10.17 -43.53 4.71
C GLY A 32 -10.63 -44.71 3.85
N LEU A 33 -10.83 -44.49 2.54
CA LEU A 33 -11.21 -45.55 1.60
C LEU A 33 -10.14 -46.63 1.47
N ALA A 34 -8.86 -46.24 1.41
CA ALA A 34 -7.75 -47.17 1.39
C ALA A 34 -7.68 -48.00 2.69
N SER A 35 -7.95 -47.40 3.85
CA SER A 35 -7.93 -48.14 5.13
C SER A 35 -9.01 -49.22 5.21
N SER A 36 -10.16 -49.01 4.54
CA SER A 36 -11.25 -49.98 4.49
C SER A 36 -11.02 -51.16 3.53
N SER A 37 -10.10 -51.03 2.56
CA SER A 37 -9.85 -52.04 1.52
C SER A 37 -8.66 -52.96 1.82
N VAL A 38 -7.95 -52.74 2.93
CA VAL A 38 -6.67 -53.41 3.26
C VAL A 38 -6.83 -54.87 3.71
N GLU A 39 -8.04 -55.42 3.77
CA GLU A 39 -8.24 -56.83 4.17
C GLU A 39 -7.77 -57.86 3.12
N SER A 40 -7.39 -57.50 1.88
CA SER A 40 -7.08 -58.52 0.84
C SER A 40 -6.00 -58.23 -0.21
N GLU A 41 -5.30 -57.09 -0.22
CA GLU A 41 -4.32 -56.79 -1.29
C GLU A 41 -2.85 -56.64 -0.82
N GLU A 42 -1.94 -57.10 -1.69
CA GLU A 42 -0.50 -57.11 -1.46
C GLU A 42 0.09 -55.70 -1.22
N PRO A 43 0.91 -55.49 -0.17
CA PRO A 43 1.48 -54.19 0.20
C PRO A 43 2.34 -53.52 -0.89
N ARG A 44 2.74 -54.29 -1.91
CA ARG A 44 3.54 -53.80 -3.05
C ARG A 44 2.73 -52.96 -4.03
N LEU A 45 1.43 -53.20 -4.18
CA LEU A 45 0.56 -52.41 -5.07
C LEU A 45 0.31 -51.00 -4.50
N LEU A 46 0.03 -50.92 -3.20
CA LEU A 46 -0.14 -49.64 -2.49
C LEU A 46 1.13 -48.79 -2.54
N LEU A 47 2.32 -49.39 -2.42
CA LEU A 47 3.59 -48.66 -2.54
C LEU A 47 3.80 -48.09 -3.95
N ARG A 48 3.41 -48.82 -5.01
CA ARG A 48 3.53 -48.35 -6.40
C ARG A 48 2.53 -47.23 -6.71
N LEU A 49 1.30 -47.33 -6.22
CA LEU A 49 0.30 -46.26 -6.29
C LEU A 49 0.76 -45.02 -5.53
N ALA A 50 1.29 -45.19 -4.31
CA ALA A 50 1.86 -44.08 -3.56
C ALA A 50 3.04 -43.43 -4.30
N ALA A 51 3.95 -44.22 -4.88
CA ALA A 51 5.11 -43.70 -5.61
C ALA A 51 4.72 -42.94 -6.90
N THR A 52 3.70 -43.41 -7.63
CA THR A 52 3.23 -42.76 -8.87
C THR A 52 2.42 -41.50 -8.59
N HIS A 53 1.66 -41.46 -7.49
CA HIS A 53 0.83 -40.32 -7.12
C HIS A 53 1.48 -39.35 -6.13
N ALA A 54 2.63 -39.68 -5.54
CA ALA A 54 3.32 -38.79 -4.60
C ALA A 54 3.66 -37.42 -5.21
N ALA A 55 4.18 -37.40 -6.44
CA ALA A 55 4.55 -36.17 -7.13
C ALA A 55 3.35 -35.23 -7.38
N PRO A 56 2.23 -35.66 -8.00
CA PRO A 56 1.08 -34.78 -8.21
C PRO A 56 0.42 -34.36 -6.90
N ILE A 57 0.38 -35.22 -5.88
CA ILE A 57 -0.13 -34.86 -4.54
C ILE A 57 0.72 -33.76 -3.91
N LEU A 58 2.05 -33.88 -3.97
CA LEU A 58 2.96 -32.87 -3.44
C LEU A 58 2.77 -31.53 -4.15
N VAL A 59 2.66 -31.53 -5.48
CA VAL A 59 2.40 -30.31 -6.27
C VAL A 59 1.04 -29.70 -5.89
N ALA A 60 0.01 -30.52 -5.75
CA ALA A 60 -1.34 -30.08 -5.35
C ALA A 60 -1.35 -29.46 -3.93
N LEU A 61 -0.52 -29.95 -3.00
CA LEU A 61 -0.36 -29.37 -1.67
C LEU A 61 0.47 -28.08 -1.68
N LEU A 62 1.55 -28.03 -2.46
CA LEU A 62 2.44 -26.86 -2.51
C LEU A 62 1.74 -25.63 -3.10
N CYS A 63 0.88 -25.81 -4.11
CA CYS A 63 0.16 -24.71 -4.76
C CYS A 63 -0.63 -23.81 -3.80
N PRO A 64 -1.59 -24.32 -3.01
CA PRO A 64 -2.36 -23.48 -2.09
C PRO A 64 -1.50 -22.90 -0.97
N ILE A 65 -0.45 -23.60 -0.53
CA ILE A 65 0.49 -23.09 0.48
C ILE A 65 1.24 -21.87 -0.07
N VAL A 66 1.74 -21.94 -1.30
CA VAL A 66 2.42 -20.81 -1.95
C VAL A 66 1.46 -19.66 -2.17
N ALA A 67 0.23 -19.91 -2.64
CA ALA A 67 -0.79 -18.87 -2.81
C ALA A 67 -1.13 -18.17 -1.48
N LEU A 68 -1.31 -18.92 -0.39
CA LEU A 68 -1.53 -18.39 0.95
C LEU A 68 -0.33 -17.56 1.44
N ARG A 69 0.89 -18.07 1.24
CA ARG A 69 2.14 -17.37 1.61
C ARG A 69 2.23 -16.03 0.89
N VAL A 70 2.00 -16.02 -0.43
CA VAL A 70 2.03 -14.81 -1.25
C VAL A 70 0.92 -13.85 -0.83
N GLY A 71 -0.33 -14.31 -0.73
CA GLY A 71 -1.47 -13.50 -0.28
C GLY A 71 -1.22 -12.85 1.09
N TRP A 72 -0.66 -13.61 2.04
CA TRP A 72 -0.27 -13.09 3.35
C TRP A 72 0.78 -11.98 3.22
N THR A 73 1.85 -12.19 2.44
CA THR A 73 2.89 -11.17 2.28
C THR A 73 2.37 -9.88 1.69
N ILE A 74 1.45 -9.96 0.71
CA ILE A 74 0.79 -8.80 0.12
C ILE A 74 -0.07 -8.09 1.18
N ARG A 75 -0.89 -8.83 1.94
CA ARG A 75 -1.72 -8.28 3.03
C ARG A 75 -0.89 -7.55 4.08
N ARG A 76 0.27 -8.10 4.47
CA ARG A 76 1.18 -7.45 5.42
C ARG A 76 1.71 -6.13 4.88
N ARG A 77 2.13 -6.10 3.60
CA ARG A 77 2.61 -4.88 2.95
C ARG A 77 1.52 -3.83 2.83
N GLU A 78 0.31 -4.24 2.47
CA GLU A 78 -0.85 -3.35 2.40
C GLU A 78 -1.16 -2.71 3.75
N LYS A 79 -1.18 -3.50 4.84
CA LYS A 79 -1.39 -2.96 6.19
C LYS A 79 -0.35 -1.91 6.56
N LYS A 80 0.92 -2.12 6.18
CA LYS A 80 1.98 -1.11 6.37
C LYS A 80 1.67 0.17 5.59
N ILE A 81 1.35 0.07 4.31
CA ILE A 81 1.08 1.25 3.47
C ILE A 81 -0.17 2.00 3.93
N LEU A 82 -1.22 1.28 4.36
CA LEU A 82 -2.40 1.88 4.97
C LEU A 82 -2.08 2.59 6.29
N GLY A 83 -1.16 2.03 7.09
CA GLY A 83 -0.63 2.69 8.29
C GLY A 83 0.07 4.00 7.94
N LEU A 84 0.97 3.97 6.94
CA LEU A 84 1.65 5.16 6.43
C LEU A 84 0.64 6.22 5.95
N TRP A 85 -0.37 5.80 5.17
CA TRP A 85 -1.41 6.71 4.67
C TRP A 85 -2.20 7.37 5.80
N ARG A 86 -2.53 6.64 6.88
CA ARG A 86 -3.20 7.22 8.05
C ARG A 86 -2.33 8.25 8.74
N LEU A 87 -1.03 7.96 8.90
CA LEU A 87 -0.08 8.90 9.49
C LEU A 87 0.01 10.17 8.63
N LEU A 88 0.20 10.04 7.32
CA LEU A 88 0.28 11.15 6.37
C LEU A 88 -1.03 11.95 6.24
N ARG A 89 -2.17 11.36 6.63
CA ARG A 89 -3.44 12.08 6.67
C ARG A 89 -3.60 12.89 7.95
N GLN A 90 -3.03 12.41 9.06
CA GLN A 90 -3.05 13.12 10.34
C GLN A 90 -2.00 14.24 10.38
N GLN A 91 -0.82 13.97 9.82
CA GLN A 91 0.31 14.87 9.79
C GLN A 91 0.60 15.28 8.34
N ALA A 92 0.48 16.58 8.06
CA ALA A 92 0.68 17.13 6.72
C ALA A 92 2.14 17.00 6.24
N GLU A 93 3.08 16.94 7.19
CA GLU A 93 4.51 16.74 7.00
C GLU A 93 5.03 15.71 8.02
N ILE A 94 5.83 14.75 7.55
CA ILE A 94 6.44 13.72 8.40
C ILE A 94 7.94 13.66 8.10
N SER A 95 8.73 13.72 9.18
CA SER A 95 10.18 13.47 9.16
C SER A 95 10.46 11.98 8.92
N VAL A 96 11.13 11.67 7.82
CA VAL A 96 11.53 10.30 7.46
C VAL A 96 12.54 9.72 8.43
N PRO A 97 13.60 10.44 8.88
CA PRO A 97 14.51 9.92 9.88
C PRO A 97 13.79 9.48 11.15
N ASP A 98 12.86 10.30 11.65
CA ASP A 98 12.09 9.98 12.86
C ASP A 98 11.14 8.81 12.64
N LEU A 99 10.52 8.75 11.45
CA LEU A 99 9.66 7.62 11.08
C LEU A 99 10.47 6.32 11.00
N LEU A 100 11.65 6.33 10.39
CA LEU A 100 12.51 5.15 10.29
C LEU A 100 13.08 4.72 11.65
N ALA A 101 13.39 5.67 12.53
CA ALA A 101 13.88 5.40 13.88
C ALA A 101 12.80 4.78 14.79
N ASN A 102 11.56 5.24 14.66
CA ASN A 102 10.47 4.89 15.60
C ASN A 102 9.49 3.83 15.05
N SER A 103 9.75 3.25 13.87
CA SER A 103 8.80 2.31 13.25
C SER A 103 9.48 1.18 12.48
N HIS A 104 8.68 0.20 12.05
CA HIS A 104 9.14 -0.91 11.20
C HIS A 104 9.12 -0.60 9.69
N PHE A 105 9.10 0.68 9.33
CA PHE A 105 9.23 1.10 7.94
C PHE A 105 10.69 1.05 7.50
N THR A 106 10.89 0.59 6.27
CA THR A 106 12.18 0.70 5.58
C THR A 106 12.09 1.83 4.56
N GLN A 107 13.24 2.36 4.13
CA GLN A 107 13.27 3.40 3.10
C GLN A 107 12.59 2.93 1.80
N THR A 108 12.72 1.66 1.46
CA THR A 108 12.06 1.04 0.30
C THR A 108 10.54 0.88 0.50
N ASP A 109 10.09 0.57 1.72
CA ASP A 109 8.65 0.54 2.05
C ASP A 109 8.03 1.94 1.91
N LEU A 110 8.75 3.00 2.30
CA LEU A 110 8.29 4.38 2.15
C LEU A 110 8.22 4.80 0.68
N ASP A 111 9.24 4.49 -0.12
CA ASP A 111 9.30 4.90 -1.54
C ASP A 111 8.17 4.24 -2.32
N ARG A 112 7.99 2.94 -2.09
CA ARG A 112 6.90 2.17 -2.68
C ARG A 112 5.54 2.62 -2.15
N GLY A 113 5.43 2.94 -0.86
CA GLY A 113 4.20 3.42 -0.24
C GLY A 113 3.74 4.74 -0.85
N VAL A 114 4.61 5.75 -0.89
CA VAL A 114 4.33 7.07 -1.49
C VAL A 114 3.94 6.93 -2.96
N ARG A 115 4.73 6.16 -3.74
CA ARG A 115 4.40 5.90 -5.15
C ARG A 115 3.03 5.26 -5.30
N LEU A 116 2.72 4.22 -4.51
CA LEU A 116 1.44 3.53 -4.58
C LEU A 116 0.26 4.46 -4.24
N LEU A 117 0.40 5.28 -3.21
CA LEU A 117 -0.64 6.23 -2.80
C LEU A 117 -0.93 7.24 -3.90
N ASN A 118 0.12 7.78 -4.54
CA ASN A 118 0.00 8.70 -5.66
C ASN A 118 -0.63 8.03 -6.88
N THR A 119 -0.17 6.84 -7.26
CA THR A 119 -0.72 6.11 -8.41
C THR A 119 -2.18 5.71 -8.18
N ARG A 120 -2.59 5.44 -6.95
CA ARG A 120 -4.00 5.14 -6.61
C ARG A 120 -4.87 6.38 -6.41
N GLY A 121 -4.33 7.59 -6.54
CA GLY A 121 -5.07 8.84 -6.34
C GLY A 121 -5.53 9.04 -4.89
N LEU A 122 -4.90 8.37 -3.92
CA LEU A 122 -5.28 8.48 -2.50
C LEU A 122 -4.72 9.74 -1.83
N GLY A 123 -3.88 10.48 -2.56
CA GLY A 123 -3.27 11.74 -2.17
C GLY A 123 -2.18 12.10 -3.18
N HIS A 124 -1.60 13.30 -3.04
CA HIS A 124 -0.44 13.72 -3.82
C HIS A 124 0.71 13.97 -2.85
N TYR A 125 1.45 12.91 -2.50
CA TYR A 125 2.55 12.99 -1.56
C TYR A 125 3.89 13.16 -2.29
N VAL A 126 4.69 14.11 -1.84
CA VAL A 126 6.03 14.38 -2.37
C VAL A 126 7.05 14.03 -1.32
N TRP A 127 8.00 13.16 -1.68
CA TRP A 127 9.16 12.90 -0.86
C TRP A 127 10.30 13.84 -1.23
N ASP A 128 10.65 14.72 -0.29
CA ASP A 128 11.85 15.54 -0.34
C ASP A 128 13.04 14.76 0.23
N ARG A 129 13.95 14.29 -0.64
CA ARG A 129 15.11 13.50 -0.20
C ARG A 129 16.19 14.34 0.46
N GLU A 130 16.29 15.62 0.11
CA GLU A 130 17.27 16.54 0.70
C GLU A 130 16.87 16.87 2.14
N ARG A 131 15.57 17.13 2.34
CA ARG A 131 15.03 17.43 3.67
C ARG A 131 14.73 16.19 4.50
N GLY A 132 14.65 15.02 3.87
CA GLY A 132 14.23 13.80 4.52
C GLY A 132 12.79 13.89 5.02
N THR A 133 11.90 14.60 4.32
CA THR A 133 10.49 14.75 4.72
C THR A 133 9.55 14.24 3.63
N ILE A 134 8.44 13.65 4.06
CA ILE A 134 7.31 13.31 3.19
C ILE A 134 6.18 14.25 3.55
N GLN A 135 5.64 14.91 2.54
CA GLN A 135 4.61 15.94 2.73
C GLN A 135 3.57 15.89 1.62
N ASP A 136 2.39 16.44 1.87
CA ASP A 136 1.40 16.66 0.81
C ASP A 136 1.94 17.73 -0.17
N GLY A 137 1.98 17.42 -1.47
CA GLY A 137 2.44 18.34 -2.50
C GLY A 137 1.54 19.55 -2.68
N ARG A 138 0.30 19.52 -2.17
CA ARG A 138 -0.54 20.72 -2.04
C ARG A 138 0.15 21.79 -1.20
N LEU A 139 0.89 21.40 -0.16
CA LEU A 139 1.63 22.32 0.73
C LEU A 139 2.72 23.11 0.00
N ARG A 140 3.30 22.53 -1.05
CA ARG A 140 4.32 23.21 -1.88
C ARG A 140 3.73 24.28 -2.78
N THR A 141 2.45 24.17 -3.14
CA THR A 141 1.78 25.07 -4.08
C THR A 141 0.92 26.11 -3.37
N SER A 142 0.43 25.81 -2.17
CA SER A 142 -0.28 26.74 -1.30
C SER A 142 0.65 27.84 -0.78
N ARG A 143 0.22 29.09 -1.00
CA ARG A 143 0.88 30.28 -0.48
C ARG A 143 -0.05 30.97 0.52
N LEU A 144 0.54 31.47 1.60
CA LEU A 144 -0.10 32.30 2.59
C LEU A 144 -0.03 33.75 2.13
N HIS A 145 -1.18 34.42 2.03
CA HIS A 145 -1.22 35.85 1.76
C HIS A 145 -1.15 36.63 3.08
N VAL A 146 -0.13 37.46 3.23
CA VAL A 146 0.04 38.38 4.38
C VAL A 146 -0.31 39.77 3.91
N GLU A 147 -1.30 40.39 4.55
CA GLU A 147 -1.88 41.69 4.14
C GLU A 147 -1.34 42.90 4.91
N LYS A 148 -0.82 42.70 6.13
CA LYS A 148 -0.38 43.80 7.02
C LYS A 148 0.84 43.43 7.83
N CYS A 149 1.73 44.41 8.00
CA CYS A 149 2.83 44.34 8.96
C CYS A 149 2.35 44.78 10.35
N GLU A 150 2.59 43.97 11.38
CA GLU A 150 2.25 44.36 12.76
C GLU A 150 3.20 45.43 13.32
N VAL A 151 4.44 45.49 12.80
CA VAL A 151 5.46 46.42 13.30
C VAL A 151 5.27 47.84 12.75
N CYS A 152 5.15 47.98 11.43
CA CYS A 152 5.02 49.29 10.79
C CYS A 152 3.59 49.66 10.39
N GLY A 153 2.63 48.75 10.52
CA GLY A 153 1.23 48.96 10.11
C GLY A 153 1.01 49.02 8.60
N GLY A 154 2.07 48.90 7.79
CA GLY A 154 1.99 48.94 6.33
C GLY A 154 1.19 47.77 5.77
N SER A 155 0.34 48.03 4.77
CA SER A 155 -0.30 46.99 4.00
C SER A 155 0.72 46.33 3.07
N ILE A 156 1.08 45.08 3.34
CA ILE A 156 1.97 44.29 2.49
C ILE A 156 1.08 43.32 1.71
N ALA A 157 1.40 43.00 0.47
CA ALA A 157 0.78 41.88 -0.25
C ALA A 157 1.87 40.84 -0.50
N LEU A 158 2.16 40.01 0.51
CA LEU A 158 3.24 39.02 0.42
C LEU A 158 2.68 37.60 0.36
N ASP A 159 3.08 36.87 -0.68
CA ASP A 159 2.77 35.45 -0.84
C ASP A 159 3.91 34.59 -0.30
N VAL A 160 3.71 34.01 0.87
CA VAL A 160 4.72 33.20 1.58
C VAL A 160 4.39 31.71 1.37
N PRO A 161 5.33 30.85 0.95
CA PRO A 161 5.05 29.41 0.91
C PRO A 161 4.67 28.90 2.30
N LEU A 162 3.68 28.00 2.43
CA LEU A 162 3.27 27.44 3.74
C LEU A 162 4.41 26.72 4.50
N LEU A 163 5.50 26.40 3.81
CA LEU A 163 6.73 25.81 4.35
C LEU A 163 7.88 26.83 4.33
N PHE A 164 7.70 27.96 4.98
CA PHE A 164 8.77 28.94 5.19
C PHE A 164 9.70 28.48 6.33
N ARG A 165 11.02 28.63 6.16
CA ARG A 165 12.04 28.36 7.19
C ARG A 165 12.44 29.61 7.95
N GLU A 166 12.39 30.75 7.26
CA GLU A 166 12.76 32.04 7.78
C GLU A 166 11.56 32.96 7.59
N ALA A 167 11.28 33.78 8.61
CA ALA A 167 10.23 34.76 8.52
C ALA A 167 10.58 35.75 7.40
N PRO A 168 9.69 35.99 6.44
CA PRO A 168 9.95 36.97 5.40
C PRO A 168 10.05 38.36 6.02
N LEU A 169 10.95 39.17 5.46
CA LEU A 169 11.17 40.55 5.88
C LEU A 169 10.11 41.45 5.25
N CYS A 170 9.61 42.41 6.04
CA CYS A 170 8.71 43.45 5.56
C CYS A 170 9.44 44.34 4.54
N PRO A 171 8.88 44.59 3.33
CA PRO A 171 9.53 45.45 2.33
C PRO A 171 9.58 46.92 2.74
N TYR A 172 8.79 47.35 3.74
CA TYR A 172 8.74 48.74 4.19
C TYR A 172 9.70 49.04 5.34
N CYS A 173 9.70 48.21 6.40
CA CYS A 173 10.55 48.44 7.58
C CYS A 173 11.75 47.51 7.68
N GLY A 174 11.81 46.44 6.86
CA GLY A 174 12.88 45.45 6.93
C GLY A 174 12.77 44.49 8.12
N ASP A 175 11.80 44.67 9.01
CA ASP A 175 11.61 43.76 10.15
C ASP A 175 10.98 42.43 9.70
N PRO A 176 11.35 41.30 10.35
CA PRO A 176 10.68 40.03 10.11
C PRO A 176 9.20 40.13 10.49
N VAL A 177 8.34 39.65 9.60
CA VAL A 177 6.91 39.50 9.91
C VAL A 177 6.75 38.57 11.12
N SER A 178 5.81 38.87 12.02
CA SER A 178 5.65 38.12 13.27
C SER A 178 5.42 36.63 13.01
N VAL A 179 6.31 35.82 13.61
CA VAL A 179 6.31 34.36 13.44
C VAL A 179 5.03 33.76 13.98
N ASP A 180 4.55 34.23 15.12
CA ASP A 180 3.33 33.72 15.78
C ASP A 180 2.07 33.94 14.90
N ALA A 181 1.95 35.10 14.26
CA ALA A 181 0.81 35.38 13.37
C ALA A 181 0.88 34.56 12.07
N LEU A 182 2.09 34.34 11.55
CA LEU A 182 2.34 33.46 10.40
C LEU A 182 2.05 31.99 10.72
N GLU A 183 2.41 31.53 11.92
CA GLU A 183 2.15 30.16 12.39
C GLU A 183 0.65 29.91 12.61
N ALA A 184 -0.07 30.85 13.23
CA ALA A 184 -1.52 30.74 13.40
C ALA A 184 -2.25 30.63 12.05
N ARG A 185 -1.88 31.48 11.07
CA ARG A 185 -2.44 31.41 9.71
C ARG A 185 -2.02 30.16 8.95
N ARG A 186 -0.81 29.65 9.21
CA ARG A 186 -0.35 28.39 8.65
C ARG A 186 -1.19 27.23 9.17
N GLU A 187 -1.47 27.18 10.47
CA GLU A 187 -2.30 26.14 11.08
C GLU A 187 -3.72 26.15 10.52
N GLU A 188 -4.32 27.33 10.36
CA GLU A 188 -5.63 27.49 9.73
C GLU A 188 -5.64 27.02 8.26
N ALA A 189 -4.61 27.37 7.48
CA ALA A 189 -4.46 26.91 6.10
C ALA A 189 -4.25 25.39 6.01
N LEU A 190 -3.50 24.79 6.95
CA LEU A 190 -3.30 23.34 7.05
C LEU A 190 -4.61 22.63 7.37
N ASP A 191 -5.42 23.17 8.27
CA ASP A 191 -6.73 22.62 8.62
C ASP A 191 -7.71 22.72 7.45
N GLY A 192 -7.72 23.85 6.72
CA GLY A 192 -8.48 23.95 5.47
C GLY A 192 -8.06 22.92 4.42
N LEU A 193 -6.77 22.58 4.33
CA LEU A 193 -6.28 21.51 3.44
C LEU A 193 -6.67 20.11 3.92
N ARG A 194 -6.78 19.88 5.24
CA ARG A 194 -7.23 18.62 5.84
C ARG A 194 -8.73 18.39 5.61
N GLU A 195 -9.54 19.44 5.75
CA GLU A 195 -10.99 19.40 5.55
C GLU A 195 -11.39 19.35 4.07
N ALA A 196 -10.61 20.01 3.21
CA ALA A 196 -10.71 19.87 1.77
C ALA A 196 -10.24 18.46 1.38
N ALA A 197 -11.15 17.49 1.56
CA ALA A 197 -10.99 16.10 1.20
C ALA A 197 -10.29 16.01 -0.17
N PRO A 198 -9.37 15.05 -0.35
CA PRO A 198 -8.68 14.92 -1.62
C PRO A 198 -9.73 14.82 -2.71
N ARG A 199 -9.81 15.85 -3.56
CA ARG A 199 -10.37 15.69 -4.90
C ARG A 199 -9.47 14.62 -5.50
N THR A 200 -9.98 13.40 -5.54
CA THR A 200 -9.48 12.36 -6.43
C THR A 200 -9.62 12.98 -7.81
N ASP A 201 -8.61 13.75 -8.23
CA ASP A 201 -8.44 14.07 -9.63
C ASP A 201 -8.31 12.71 -10.30
N GLU A 202 -9.41 12.31 -10.94
CA GLU A 202 -9.49 11.23 -11.91
C GLU A 202 -8.51 11.55 -13.04
N ARG A 203 -7.21 11.44 -12.78
CA ARG A 203 -6.23 11.23 -13.82
C ARG A 203 -6.41 9.79 -14.27
N ASP A 204 -7.44 9.62 -15.10
CA ASP A 204 -7.70 8.48 -15.97
C ASP A 204 -6.59 8.39 -17.03
N GLY A 205 -5.35 8.15 -16.57
CA GLY A 205 -4.45 7.36 -17.40
C GLY A 205 -5.10 5.99 -17.51
N ALA A 206 -5.34 5.52 -18.73
CA ALA A 206 -5.99 4.24 -19.00
C ALA A 206 -5.22 3.08 -18.34
N LYS A 207 -5.51 2.83 -17.07
CA LYS A 207 -4.90 1.76 -16.28
C LYS A 207 -5.60 0.48 -16.67
N VAL A 208 -4.85 -0.47 -17.22
CA VAL A 208 -5.41 -1.78 -17.55
C VAL A 208 -5.88 -2.42 -16.23
N PRO A 209 -7.18 -2.62 -16.01
CA PRO A 209 -7.65 -3.20 -14.76
C PRO A 209 -7.11 -4.62 -14.61
N PHE A 210 -6.90 -5.06 -13.38
CA PHE A 210 -6.54 -6.45 -13.11
C PHE A 210 -7.62 -7.38 -13.69
N SER A 211 -7.24 -8.21 -14.66
CA SER A 211 -8.19 -9.12 -15.30
C SER A 211 -8.37 -10.36 -14.43
N ILE A 212 -9.42 -10.34 -13.61
CA ILE A 212 -9.89 -11.49 -12.81
C ILE A 212 -10.05 -12.75 -13.67
N PRO A 213 -10.69 -12.71 -14.88
CA PRO A 213 -10.83 -13.93 -15.68
C PRO A 213 -9.50 -14.47 -16.16
N LEU A 214 -8.56 -13.60 -16.58
CA LEU A 214 -7.21 -14.04 -16.97
C LEU A 214 -6.49 -14.70 -15.79
N PHE A 215 -6.56 -14.09 -14.60
CA PHE A 215 -5.99 -14.68 -13.40
C PHE A 215 -6.62 -16.04 -13.07
N ALA A 216 -7.93 -16.18 -13.17
CA ALA A 216 -8.62 -17.45 -12.91
C ALA A 216 -8.19 -18.54 -13.91
N ILE A 217 -8.11 -18.21 -15.20
CA ILE A 217 -7.62 -19.11 -16.25
C ILE A 217 -6.18 -19.52 -15.96
N LEU A 218 -5.30 -18.57 -15.65
CA LEU A 218 -3.91 -18.86 -15.30
C LEU A 218 -3.84 -19.74 -14.06
N MET A 219 -4.64 -19.49 -13.02
CA MET A 219 -4.66 -20.33 -11.82
C MET A 219 -5.09 -21.77 -12.08
N ILE A 220 -5.99 -21.99 -13.05
CA ILE A 220 -6.47 -23.33 -13.43
C ILE A 220 -5.47 -24.04 -14.36
N VAL A 221 -4.99 -23.35 -15.39
CA VAL A 221 -4.17 -23.94 -16.47
C VAL A 221 -2.69 -24.00 -16.09
N CYS A 222 -2.16 -22.93 -15.50
CA CYS A 222 -0.74 -22.78 -15.18
C CYS A 222 -0.58 -21.94 -13.90
N TRP A 223 -0.89 -22.55 -12.75
CA TRP A 223 -0.93 -21.85 -11.47
C TRP A 223 0.34 -21.03 -11.14
N PRO A 224 1.58 -21.44 -11.49
CA PRO A 224 2.75 -20.61 -11.23
C PRO A 224 2.69 -19.29 -12.02
N ALA A 225 2.17 -19.33 -13.25
CA ALA A 225 1.96 -18.14 -14.06
C ALA A 225 0.85 -17.25 -13.47
N GLY A 226 -0.20 -17.83 -12.88
CA GLY A 226 -1.24 -17.08 -12.17
C GLY A 226 -0.69 -16.34 -10.95
N VAL A 227 0.13 -17.01 -10.13
CA VAL A 227 0.83 -16.40 -8.99
C VAL A 227 1.82 -15.33 -9.46
N ALA A 228 2.60 -15.61 -10.50
CA ALA A 228 3.53 -14.65 -11.08
C ALA A 228 2.82 -13.41 -11.64
N TYR A 229 1.68 -13.59 -12.32
CA TYR A 229 0.83 -12.51 -12.81
C TYR A 229 0.31 -11.64 -11.66
N ALA A 230 -0.24 -12.25 -10.62
CA ALA A 230 -0.71 -11.51 -9.44
C ALA A 230 0.43 -10.74 -8.75
N TRP A 231 1.58 -11.40 -8.58
CA TRP A 231 2.77 -10.77 -7.99
C TRP A 231 3.30 -9.61 -8.84
N TYR A 232 3.40 -9.79 -10.16
CA TYR A 232 3.85 -8.75 -11.09
C TYR A 232 2.94 -7.52 -11.07
N ARG A 233 1.61 -7.73 -11.15
CA ARG A 233 0.62 -6.64 -11.07
C ARG A 233 0.60 -5.96 -9.70
N CYS A 234 0.96 -6.67 -8.62
CA CYS A 234 1.16 -6.05 -7.31
C CYS A 234 2.43 -5.19 -7.22
N GLN A 235 3.48 -5.53 -7.97
CA GLN A 235 4.73 -4.76 -7.96
C GLN A 235 4.72 -3.54 -8.89
N HIS A 236 3.98 -3.65 -10.00
CA HIS A 236 3.78 -2.59 -10.98
C HIS A 236 2.28 -2.27 -11.04
N PRO A 237 1.74 -1.64 -9.98
CA PRO A 237 0.40 -1.08 -10.03
C PRO A 237 0.49 0.15 -10.93
N ASP A 238 0.25 -0.05 -12.22
CA ASP A 238 0.03 1.05 -13.18
C ASP A 238 -1.18 1.88 -12.77
#